data_AF-F7KUR2-F1
#
_entry.id   AF-F7KUR2-F1
#
_cell.length_a   1.000
_cell.length_b   1.000
_cell.length_c   1.000
_cell.angle_alpha   90.00
_cell.angle_beta   90.00
_cell.angle_gamma   90.00
#
_symmetry.space_group_name_H-M   'P 1'
#
loop_
_entity.id
_entity.type
_entity.pdbx_description
1 polymer ?
#
loop_
_entity_poly.entity_id
_entity_poly.type
_entity_poly.pdbx_seq_one_letter_code
_entity_poly.pdbx_strand_id
1 'polypeptide(L)'
;MLEQDQLADAAFITTQDRQHASQAIKAMEKGYDILLEKPISPNLKECRMVEEAAEKYGRNVVVCHVLRYTPFYQEIKRIIDSGTIGDVVSVMGIMNVGYWHQANSFVRGNWANSNVTSPMILQKCCHDMDLYLWLTGKTCRSVSSFGNTYHFKKKMRPQGQQADVRKAANLKKIVSLMRRRSI
;
A
#
# COMPACT_ATOMS: atom_id res chain seq x y z
N MET A 1 -16.68 -6.95 -17.48
CA MET A 1 -15.40 -7.31 -18.14
C MET A 1 -15.06 -8.78 -17.91
N LEU A 2 -15.02 -9.29 -16.68
CA LEU A 2 -14.85 -10.73 -16.41
C LEU A 2 -16.08 -11.59 -16.75
N GLU A 3 -17.06 -11.10 -17.49
CA GLU A 3 -18.24 -11.90 -17.89
C GLU A 3 -17.99 -12.69 -19.17
N GLN A 4 -17.08 -12.23 -20.03
CA GLN A 4 -16.68 -12.90 -21.25
C GLN A 4 -15.46 -13.82 -21.00
N ASP A 5 -15.14 -14.63 -22.01
CA ASP A 5 -13.90 -15.42 -22.06
C ASP A 5 -12.67 -14.51 -22.07
N GLN A 6 -11.48 -15.11 -21.90
CA GLN A 6 -10.23 -14.38 -21.77
C GLN A 6 -9.96 -13.49 -23.00
N LEU A 7 -9.98 -12.16 -22.83
CA LEU A 7 -9.78 -11.18 -23.91
C LEU A 7 -8.32 -10.73 -24.06
N ALA A 8 -7.47 -11.03 -23.06
CA ALA A 8 -6.07 -10.61 -23.00
C ALA A 8 -5.26 -11.53 -22.08
N ASP A 9 -3.94 -11.47 -22.16
CA ASP A 9 -3.05 -12.29 -21.31
C ASP A 9 -3.00 -11.79 -19.86
N ALA A 10 -3.16 -10.47 -19.65
CA ALA A 10 -3.05 -9.85 -18.34
C ALA A 10 -4.17 -8.83 -18.06
N ALA A 11 -4.46 -8.63 -16.77
CA ALA A 11 -5.45 -7.68 -16.26
C ALA A 11 -4.80 -6.67 -15.31
N PHE A 12 -5.14 -5.40 -15.49
CA PHE A 12 -4.67 -4.31 -14.65
C PHE A 12 -5.76 -3.99 -13.64
N ILE A 13 -5.44 -4.11 -12.35
CA ILE A 13 -6.40 -3.88 -11.28
C ILE A 13 -6.00 -2.61 -10.55
N THR A 14 -6.69 -1.53 -10.89
CA THR A 14 -6.47 -0.17 -10.40
C THR A 14 -7.71 0.40 -9.71
N THR A 15 -8.52 -0.48 -9.10
CA THR A 15 -9.77 -0.12 -8.42
C THR A 15 -9.47 0.37 -7.00
N GLN A 16 -10.46 0.41 -6.09
CA GLN A 16 -10.14 0.76 -4.71
C GLN A 16 -9.49 -0.39 -3.94
N ASP A 17 -8.68 0.01 -2.97
CA ASP A 17 -7.86 -0.82 -2.09
C ASP A 17 -8.53 -2.07 -1.51
N ARG A 18 -9.81 -1.99 -1.12
CA ARG A 18 -10.55 -3.15 -0.59
C ARG A 18 -11.14 -4.07 -1.66
N GLN A 19 -11.14 -3.62 -2.92
CA GLN A 19 -11.68 -4.36 -4.05
C GLN A 19 -10.61 -5.23 -4.74
N HIS A 20 -9.36 -4.77 -4.67
CA HIS A 20 -8.17 -5.39 -5.27
C HIS A 20 -8.13 -6.91 -5.14
N ALA A 21 -8.06 -7.45 -3.92
CA ALA A 21 -7.88 -8.89 -3.69
C ALA A 21 -8.98 -9.74 -4.34
N SER A 22 -10.25 -9.37 -4.13
CA SER A 22 -11.38 -10.11 -4.70
C SER A 22 -11.41 -10.09 -6.22
N GLN A 23 -10.98 -8.98 -6.84
CA GLN A 23 -10.92 -8.84 -8.29
C GLN A 23 -9.72 -9.60 -8.86
N ALA A 24 -8.57 -9.57 -8.18
CA ALA A 24 -7.36 -10.28 -8.58
C ALA A 24 -7.59 -11.79 -8.60
N ILE A 25 -8.19 -12.33 -7.54
CA ILE A 25 -8.50 -13.77 -7.45
C ILE A 25 -9.41 -14.20 -8.60
N LYS A 26 -10.48 -13.44 -8.88
CA LYS A 26 -11.41 -13.75 -9.97
C LYS A 26 -10.78 -13.63 -11.36
N ALA A 27 -9.86 -12.69 -11.54
CA ALA A 27 -9.13 -12.54 -12.78
C ALA A 27 -8.14 -13.70 -12.98
N MET A 28 -7.42 -14.11 -11.93
CA MET A 28 -6.52 -15.27 -12.01
C MET A 28 -7.26 -16.58 -12.29
N GLU A 29 -8.43 -16.78 -11.69
CA GLU A 29 -9.31 -17.92 -11.98
C GLU A 29 -9.71 -17.99 -13.47
N LYS A 30 -9.76 -16.85 -14.15
CA LYS A 30 -10.04 -16.74 -15.59
C LYS A 30 -8.80 -16.78 -16.49
N GLY A 31 -7.62 -17.10 -15.93
CA GLY A 31 -6.40 -17.28 -16.70
C GLY A 31 -5.55 -16.02 -16.91
N TYR A 32 -5.93 -14.88 -16.32
CA TYR A 32 -5.16 -13.63 -16.45
C TYR A 32 -3.96 -13.57 -15.50
N ASP A 33 -2.81 -13.13 -16.02
CA ASP A 33 -1.75 -12.57 -15.19
C ASP A 33 -2.15 -11.18 -14.68
N ILE A 34 -1.68 -10.77 -13.51
CA ILE A 34 -2.18 -9.57 -12.82
C ILE A 34 -1.09 -8.53 -12.65
N LEU A 35 -1.37 -7.31 -13.10
CA LEU A 35 -0.70 -6.11 -12.62
C LEU A 35 -1.62 -5.42 -11.59
N LEU A 36 -1.24 -5.48 -10.32
CA LEU A 36 -2.07 -5.05 -9.20
C LEU A 36 -1.56 -3.74 -8.61
N GLU A 37 -2.42 -2.72 -8.54
CA GLU A 37 -2.08 -1.50 -7.82
C GLU A 37 -1.89 -1.75 -6.32
N LYS A 38 -1.03 -0.92 -5.72
CA LYS A 38 -0.74 -1.00 -4.28
C LYS A 38 -1.77 -0.18 -3.47
N PRO A 39 -2.13 -0.61 -2.25
CA PRO A 39 -1.76 -1.88 -1.60
C PRO A 39 -2.59 -3.06 -2.12
N ILE A 40 -2.09 -4.30 -1.98
CA ILE A 40 -2.84 -5.53 -2.33
C ILE A 40 -4.18 -5.59 -1.58
N SER A 41 -4.14 -5.39 -0.26
CA SER A 41 -5.31 -5.23 0.62
C SER A 41 -4.87 -4.65 1.96
N PRO A 42 -5.74 -3.93 2.70
CA PRO A 42 -5.50 -3.61 4.11
C PRO A 42 -5.57 -4.82 5.07
N ASN A 43 -5.96 -5.99 4.59
CA ASN A 43 -6.16 -7.20 5.37
C ASN A 43 -5.13 -8.27 4.97
N LEU A 44 -4.28 -8.66 5.92
CA LEU A 44 -3.25 -9.67 5.68
C LEU A 44 -3.83 -11.01 5.19
N LYS A 45 -5.03 -11.38 5.65
CA LYS A 45 -5.67 -12.63 5.19
C LYS A 45 -5.99 -12.58 3.70
N GLU A 46 -6.49 -11.43 3.22
CA GLU A 46 -6.80 -11.24 1.80
C GLU A 46 -5.51 -11.22 0.96
N CYS A 47 -4.42 -10.65 1.47
CA CYS A 47 -3.12 -10.74 0.78
C CYS A 47 -2.67 -12.20 0.60
N ARG A 48 -2.83 -13.05 1.63
CA ARG A 48 -2.54 -14.49 1.53
C ARG A 48 -3.45 -15.21 0.56
N MET A 49 -4.75 -14.87 0.53
CA MET A 49 -5.66 -15.45 -0.44
C MET A 49 -5.27 -15.12 -1.89
N VAL A 50 -4.70 -13.94 -2.14
CA VAL A 50 -4.17 -13.58 -3.47
C VAL A 50 -2.94 -14.43 -3.81
N GLU A 51 -2.02 -14.62 -2.87
CA GLU A 51 -0.85 -15.50 -3.01
C GLU A 51 -1.28 -16.96 -3.30
N GLU A 52 -2.16 -17.52 -2.48
CA GLU A 52 -2.71 -18.87 -2.64
C GLU A 52 -3.42 -19.03 -4.00
N ALA A 53 -4.14 -18.02 -4.47
CA ALA A 53 -4.80 -18.05 -5.76
C ALA A 53 -3.80 -17.98 -6.94
N ALA A 54 -2.74 -17.18 -6.81
CA ALA A 54 -1.68 -17.11 -7.81
C ALA A 54 -0.99 -18.47 -7.99
N GLU A 55 -0.68 -19.15 -6.89
CA GLU A 55 -0.13 -20.51 -6.89
C GLU A 55 -1.14 -21.51 -7.48
N LYS A 56 -2.38 -21.51 -6.99
CA LYS A 56 -3.43 -22.44 -7.41
C LYS A 56 -3.72 -22.39 -8.90
N TYR A 57 -3.78 -21.19 -9.47
CA TYR A 57 -4.11 -20.99 -10.90
C TYR A 57 -2.87 -20.83 -11.78
N GLY A 58 -1.67 -20.93 -11.19
CA GLY A 58 -0.39 -20.78 -11.90
C GLY A 58 -0.31 -19.46 -12.66
N ARG A 59 -0.65 -18.35 -12.01
CA ARG A 59 -0.67 -16.99 -12.58
C ARG A 59 0.38 -16.10 -11.92
N ASN A 60 0.91 -15.15 -12.69
CA ASN A 60 1.84 -14.15 -12.19
C ASN A 60 1.09 -12.97 -11.57
N VAL A 61 1.58 -12.46 -10.44
CA VAL A 61 1.07 -11.22 -9.83
C VAL A 61 2.23 -10.27 -9.60
N VAL A 62 2.18 -9.12 -10.27
CA VAL A 62 3.12 -8.02 -10.08
C VAL A 62 2.41 -6.88 -9.37
N VAL A 63 2.94 -6.46 -8.22
CA VAL A 63 2.41 -5.31 -7.48
C VAL A 63 3.12 -4.04 -7.94
N CYS A 64 2.36 -2.95 -8.16
CA CYS A 64 2.86 -1.65 -8.61
C CYS A 64 3.68 -0.89 -7.54
N HIS A 65 4.76 -1.49 -7.04
CA HIS A 65 5.77 -0.83 -6.22
C HIS A 65 6.70 0.02 -7.09
N VAL A 66 6.14 1.09 -7.65
CA VAL A 66 6.79 1.94 -8.67
C VAL A 66 8.15 2.51 -8.24
N LEU A 67 8.37 2.71 -6.93
CA LEU A 67 9.62 3.28 -6.43
C LEU A 67 10.83 2.41 -6.73
N ARG A 68 10.65 1.09 -6.85
CA ARG A 68 11.73 0.20 -7.27
C ARG A 68 12.26 0.58 -8.66
N TYR A 69 11.44 1.15 -9.54
CA TYR A 69 11.83 1.49 -10.92
C TYR A 69 12.29 2.94 -11.09
N THR A 70 12.22 3.77 -10.05
CA THR A 70 12.72 5.14 -10.11
C THR A 70 14.25 5.14 -10.27
N PRO A 71 14.82 5.86 -11.25
CA PRO A 71 16.27 5.84 -11.51
C PRO A 71 17.15 6.11 -10.28
N PHE A 72 16.71 7.03 -9.43
CA PHE A 72 17.38 7.35 -8.17
C PHE A 72 17.49 6.14 -7.23
N TYR A 73 16.41 5.38 -7.05
CA TYR A 73 16.42 4.20 -6.17
C TYR A 73 17.10 3.00 -6.80
N GLN A 74 17.05 2.86 -8.13
CA GLN A 74 17.85 1.88 -8.87
C GLN A 74 19.35 2.10 -8.64
N GLU A 75 19.80 3.35 -8.67
CA GLU A 75 21.22 3.66 -8.42
C GLU A 75 21.62 3.38 -6.97
N ILE A 76 20.77 3.72 -6.00
CA ILE A 76 21.01 3.35 -4.59
C ILE A 76 21.11 1.82 -4.45
N LYS A 77 20.19 1.06 -5.07
CA LYS A 77 20.23 -0.40 -5.05
C LYS A 77 21.53 -0.94 -5.64
N ARG A 78 21.98 -0.39 -6.76
CA ARG A 78 23.23 -0.78 -7.43
C ARG A 78 24.44 -0.57 -6.52
N ILE A 79 24.51 0.56 -5.82
CA ILE A 79 25.60 0.89 -4.88
C ILE A 79 25.60 -0.03 -3.66
N ILE A 80 24.41 -0.37 -3.15
CA ILE A 80 24.27 -1.34 -2.05
C ILE A 80 24.72 -2.72 -2.51
N ASP A 81 24.24 -3.18 -3.66
CA ASP A 81 24.51 -4.52 -4.20
C ASP A 81 25.96 -4.73 -4.61
N SER A 82 26.66 -3.66 -5.03
CA SER A 82 28.09 -3.73 -5.34
C SER A 82 28.96 -3.92 -4.09
N GLY A 83 28.40 -3.79 -2.88
CA GLY A 83 29.13 -3.84 -1.62
C GLY A 83 30.02 -2.62 -1.39
N THR A 84 29.89 -1.55 -2.20
CA THR A 84 30.75 -0.36 -2.14
C THR A 84 30.70 0.34 -0.78
N ILE A 85 29.56 0.27 -0.09
CA ILE A 85 29.36 0.87 1.24
C ILE A 85 29.49 -0.15 2.38
N GLY A 86 29.85 -1.40 2.09
CA GLY A 86 29.83 -2.50 3.05
C GLY A 86 28.40 -2.86 3.49
N ASP A 87 28.27 -3.24 4.76
CA ASP A 87 26.97 -3.63 5.32
C ASP A 87 26.06 -2.43 5.60
N VAL A 88 24.81 -2.51 5.15
CA VAL A 88 23.78 -1.52 5.49
C VAL A 88 23.37 -1.69 6.95
N VAL A 89 23.84 -0.77 7.81
CA VAL A 89 23.51 -0.77 9.25
C VAL A 89 22.18 -0.06 9.53
N SER A 90 21.87 1.02 8.80
CA SER A 90 20.67 1.83 9.05
C SER A 90 20.17 2.49 7.76
N VAL A 91 18.84 2.61 7.65
CA VAL A 91 18.17 3.36 6.58
C VAL A 91 17.22 4.35 7.23
N MET A 92 17.36 5.62 6.85
CA MET A 92 16.46 6.69 7.28
C MET A 92 15.86 7.35 6.04
N GLY A 93 14.54 7.43 5.99
CA GLY A 93 13.82 8.12 4.93
C GLY A 93 12.73 9.01 5.48
N ILE A 94 12.52 10.15 4.81
CA ILE A 94 11.51 11.14 5.17
C ILE A 94 10.61 11.34 3.96
N MET A 95 9.33 11.06 4.13
CA MET A 95 8.31 11.36 3.13
C MET A 95 7.43 12.52 3.58
N ASN A 96 7.59 13.67 2.93
CA ASN A 96 6.72 14.81 3.13
C ASN A 96 5.54 14.74 2.17
N VAL A 97 4.33 14.60 2.71
CA VAL A 97 3.09 14.59 1.93
C VAL A 97 2.47 15.98 1.99
N GLY A 98 2.44 16.68 0.85
CA GLY A 98 1.86 18.01 0.75
C GLY A 98 0.37 18.06 1.13
N TYR A 99 -0.09 19.22 1.64
CA TYR A 99 -1.45 19.39 2.14
C TYR A 99 -2.52 19.13 1.07
N TRP A 100 -2.22 19.43 -0.20
CA TRP A 100 -3.15 19.23 -1.32
C TRP A 100 -3.53 17.75 -1.49
N HIS A 101 -2.61 16.83 -1.24
CA HIS A 101 -2.88 15.40 -1.27
C HIS A 101 -3.88 15.00 -0.17
N GLN A 102 -3.78 15.62 1.00
CA GLN A 102 -4.73 15.37 2.09
C GLN A 102 -6.10 15.96 1.75
N ALA A 103 -6.13 17.20 1.27
CA ALA A 103 -7.36 17.89 0.90
C ALA A 103 -8.10 17.16 -0.23
N ASN A 104 -7.38 16.73 -1.26
CA ASN A 104 -7.97 16.00 -2.38
C ASN A 104 -8.36 14.58 -1.96
N SER A 105 -7.42 13.74 -1.51
CA SER A 105 -7.70 12.30 -1.36
C SER A 105 -8.48 11.93 -0.10
N PHE A 106 -8.21 12.61 1.04
CA PHE A 106 -8.70 12.21 2.36
C PHE A 106 -9.77 13.17 2.95
N VAL A 107 -10.01 14.32 2.33
CA VAL A 107 -11.11 15.21 2.70
C VAL A 107 -12.22 15.16 1.65
N ARG A 108 -11.89 15.37 0.38
CA ARG A 108 -12.89 15.48 -0.71
C ARG A 108 -13.00 14.24 -1.60
N GLY A 109 -12.04 13.32 -1.51
CA GLY A 109 -11.85 12.25 -2.47
C GLY A 109 -12.21 10.87 -1.94
N ASN A 110 -11.75 9.86 -2.69
CA ASN A 110 -12.17 8.47 -2.50
C ASN A 110 -11.79 7.87 -1.13
N TRP A 111 -10.82 8.45 -0.42
CA TRP A 111 -10.36 7.99 0.89
C TRP A 111 -10.91 8.79 2.08
N ALA A 112 -11.92 9.64 1.85
CA ALA A 112 -12.51 10.48 2.88
C ALA A 112 -13.24 9.72 4.01
N ASN A 113 -13.52 8.42 3.83
CA ASN A 113 -14.23 7.62 4.83
C ASN A 113 -13.42 6.40 5.29
N SER A 114 -12.83 6.50 6.48
CA SER A 114 -12.02 5.44 7.08
C SER A 114 -12.75 4.11 7.35
N ASN A 115 -14.09 4.09 7.34
CA ASN A 115 -14.84 2.84 7.49
C ASN A 115 -14.73 1.93 6.27
N VAL A 116 -14.54 2.52 5.08
CA VAL A 116 -14.56 1.81 3.79
C VAL A 116 -13.21 1.84 3.07
N THR A 117 -12.22 2.55 3.59
CA THR A 117 -10.87 2.64 2.99
C THR A 117 -9.77 2.24 3.97
N SER A 118 -8.53 2.15 3.47
CA SER A 118 -7.32 1.87 4.25
C SER A 118 -6.73 3.14 4.86
N PRO A 119 -5.98 3.03 5.97
CA PRO A 119 -5.29 4.16 6.57
C PRO A 119 -4.24 4.76 5.62
N MET A 120 -3.98 6.06 5.79
CA MET A 120 -3.04 6.83 4.98
C MET A 120 -1.66 6.16 4.84
N ILE A 121 -1.13 5.56 5.91
CA ILE A 121 0.18 4.91 5.88
C ILE A 121 0.23 3.72 4.92
N LEU A 122 -0.87 2.98 4.74
CA LEU A 122 -0.93 1.90 3.75
C LEU A 122 -1.18 2.43 2.35
N GLN A 123 -1.95 3.51 2.22
CA GLN A 123 -2.24 4.10 0.91
C GLN A 123 -1.03 4.78 0.27
N LYS A 124 -0.29 5.52 1.09
CA LYS A 124 0.84 6.31 0.67
C LYS A 124 2.14 5.56 0.86
N CYS A 125 2.41 5.08 2.07
CA CYS A 125 3.74 4.67 2.47
C CYS A 125 4.02 3.17 2.34
N CYS A 126 3.09 2.36 1.80
CA CYS A 126 3.36 0.94 1.58
C CYS A 126 4.49 0.72 0.57
N HIS A 127 4.69 1.63 -0.39
CA HIS A 127 5.83 1.56 -1.28
C HIS A 127 7.16 1.93 -0.62
N ASP A 128 7.17 2.69 0.48
CA ASP A 128 8.40 3.02 1.20
C ASP A 128 8.84 1.82 2.04
N MET A 129 7.87 1.20 2.72
CA MET A 129 8.11 -0.03 3.47
C MET A 129 8.63 -1.15 2.56
N ASP A 130 8.02 -1.30 1.39
CA ASP A 130 8.50 -2.20 0.35
C ASP A 130 9.93 -1.85 -0.10
N LEU A 131 10.17 -0.57 -0.41
CA LEU A 131 11.46 -0.09 -0.88
C LEU A 131 12.59 -0.39 0.11
N TYR A 132 12.38 -0.19 1.41
CA TYR A 132 13.42 -0.47 2.41
C TYR A 132 13.77 -1.95 2.50
N LEU A 133 12.77 -2.84 2.41
CA LEU A 133 13.01 -4.28 2.35
C LEU A 133 13.75 -4.65 1.06
N TRP A 134 13.36 -4.05 -0.07
CA TRP A 134 14.01 -4.27 -1.35
C TRP A 134 15.47 -3.79 -1.36
N LEU A 135 15.74 -2.56 -0.91
CA LEU A 135 17.09 -1.99 -0.84
C LEU A 135 18.03 -2.81 0.05
N THR A 136 17.54 -3.29 1.20
CA THR A 136 18.37 -4.01 2.17
C THR A 136 18.44 -5.52 1.92
N GLY A 137 17.50 -6.09 1.18
CA GLY A 137 17.33 -7.54 1.04
C GLY A 137 17.06 -8.25 2.37
N LYS A 138 16.62 -7.52 3.41
CA LYS A 138 16.35 -8.05 4.75
C LYS A 138 14.84 -8.16 5.01
N THR A 139 14.48 -8.95 6.01
CA THR A 139 13.10 -9.07 6.51
C THR A 139 12.90 -8.27 7.79
N CYS A 140 11.69 -7.76 7.99
CA CYS A 140 11.33 -7.02 9.19
C CYS A 140 11.05 -7.97 10.36
N ARG A 141 11.81 -7.84 11.46
CA ARG A 141 11.58 -8.60 12.71
C ARG A 141 10.54 -7.95 13.62
N SER A 142 10.53 -6.62 13.69
CA SER A 142 9.61 -5.87 14.54
C SER A 142 9.38 -4.46 13.98
N VAL A 143 8.23 -3.87 14.32
CA VAL A 143 7.87 -2.50 13.92
C VAL A 143 7.32 -1.74 15.11
N SER A 144 7.59 -0.44 15.14
CA SER A 144 6.92 0.53 16.02
C SER A 144 6.44 1.71 15.19
N SER A 145 5.31 2.31 15.59
CA SER A 145 4.69 3.41 14.85
C SER A 145 4.00 4.37 15.81
N PHE A 146 4.15 5.66 15.54
CA PHE A 146 3.49 6.73 16.26
C PHE A 146 2.79 7.67 15.27
N GLY A 147 1.66 8.24 15.66
CA GLY A 147 0.91 9.14 14.79
C GLY A 147 -0.32 9.72 15.48
N ASN A 148 -0.79 10.85 14.96
CA ASN A 148 -2.00 11.50 15.46
C ASN A 148 -2.80 12.12 14.30
N THR A 149 -4.05 12.48 14.59
CA THR A 149 -4.95 13.17 13.65
C THR A 149 -5.01 14.67 13.93
N TYR A 150 -3.88 15.32 14.26
CA TYR A 150 -3.86 16.70 14.78
C TYR A 150 -4.74 17.65 13.97
N HIS A 151 -4.56 17.73 12.64
CA HIS A 151 -5.32 18.62 11.75
C HIS A 151 -6.78 18.19 11.52
N PHE A 152 -7.14 16.94 11.79
CA PHE A 152 -8.48 16.39 11.53
C PHE A 152 -9.36 16.38 12.80
N LYS A 153 -9.06 17.25 13.77
CA LYS A 153 -9.87 17.45 14.98
C LYS A 153 -10.86 18.60 14.75
N LYS A 154 -12.07 18.48 15.31
CA LYS A 154 -13.11 19.52 15.25
C LYS A 154 -12.60 20.92 15.69
N LYS A 155 -11.69 20.96 16.67
CA LYS A 155 -11.09 22.21 17.18
C LYS A 155 -10.11 22.90 16.22
N MET A 156 -9.56 22.16 15.25
CA MET A 156 -8.64 22.70 14.23
C MET A 156 -9.40 23.21 12.99
N ARG A 157 -10.74 23.24 13.05
CA ARG A 157 -11.59 23.70 11.94
C ARG A 157 -11.42 25.21 11.72
N PRO A 158 -11.12 25.66 10.49
CA PRO A 158 -11.10 27.09 10.16
C PRO A 158 -12.47 27.75 10.43
N GLN A 159 -12.47 28.98 10.93
CA GLN A 159 -13.69 29.76 11.12
C GLN A 159 -14.39 29.99 9.77
N GLY A 160 -15.73 29.91 9.74
CA GLY A 160 -16.53 30.22 8.55
C GLY A 160 -16.82 29.07 7.56
N GLN A 161 -16.38 27.83 7.82
CA GLN A 161 -16.70 26.69 6.94
C GLN A 161 -17.85 25.81 7.47
N GLN A 162 -18.87 25.56 6.62
CA GLN A 162 -19.97 24.61 6.90
C GLN A 162 -19.48 23.15 6.78
N ALA A 163 -20.05 22.27 7.61
CA ALA A 163 -19.52 20.95 7.91
C ALA A 163 -19.96 19.87 6.90
N ASP A 164 -19.00 19.19 6.28
CA ASP A 164 -19.11 17.75 5.97
C ASP A 164 -17.72 17.10 5.86
N VAL A 165 -16.92 17.15 6.93
CA VAL A 165 -15.71 16.31 7.01
C VAL A 165 -16.15 14.92 7.45
N ARG A 166 -16.55 14.09 6.49
CA ARG A 166 -16.84 12.67 6.73
C ARG A 166 -15.62 12.04 7.40
N LYS A 167 -15.88 11.17 8.39
CA LYS A 167 -14.95 10.56 9.37
C LYS A 167 -13.52 10.34 8.82
N ALA A 168 -12.67 11.36 8.98
CA ALA A 168 -11.30 11.35 8.50
C ALA A 168 -10.40 10.41 9.34
N ALA A 169 -9.67 9.56 8.61
CA ALA A 169 -8.46 8.82 8.99
C ALA A 169 -8.41 8.23 10.42
N ASN A 170 -8.81 6.97 10.57
CA ASN A 170 -8.53 6.20 11.78
C ASN A 170 -7.12 5.55 11.68
N LEU A 171 -6.11 6.20 12.27
CA LEU A 171 -4.71 5.74 12.32
C LEU A 171 -4.48 4.52 13.23
N LYS A 172 -5.50 4.07 13.99
CA LYS A 172 -5.33 3.10 15.09
C LYS A 172 -5.16 1.63 14.70
N LYS A 173 -5.20 1.25 13.42
CA LYS A 173 -5.24 -0.18 13.02
C LYS A 173 -3.91 -0.84 12.64
N ILE A 174 -2.80 -0.12 12.50
CA ILE A 174 -1.54 -0.74 12.03
C ILE A 174 -0.88 -1.63 13.10
N VAL A 175 -0.97 -1.28 14.39
CA VAL A 175 -0.27 -2.01 15.46
C VAL A 175 -0.90 -3.38 15.76
N SER A 176 -2.19 -3.62 15.48
CA SER A 176 -2.82 -4.90 15.80
C SER A 176 -2.53 -6.02 14.79
N LEU A 177 -2.10 -5.67 13.56
CA LEU A 177 -1.85 -6.64 12.48
C LEU A 177 -0.48 -7.34 12.62
N MET A 178 0.51 -6.70 13.26
CA MET A 178 1.87 -7.25 13.39
C MET A 178 2.16 -7.87 14.77
N ARG A 179 1.25 -7.79 15.74
CA ARG A 179 1.42 -8.34 17.10
C ARG A 179 1.11 -9.83 17.25
N ARG A 180 0.78 -10.55 16.18
CA ARG A 180 0.50 -12.00 16.23
C ARG A 180 1.42 -12.76 15.28
N ARG A 181 2.68 -12.93 15.70
CA ARG A 181 3.54 -14.11 15.49
C ARG A 181 4.96 -13.76 15.97
N SER A 182 5.14 -13.81 17.28
CA SER A 182 6.41 -14.29 17.82
C SER A 182 6.30 -15.81 17.79
N ILE A 183 7.11 -16.45 16.95
CA ILE A 183 7.63 -17.79 17.23
C ILE A 183 9.02 -17.53 17.80
#